data_AF-A0A392MM51-F1
#
_entry.id   AF-A0A392MM51-F1
#
_cell.length_a   1.000
_cell.length_b   1.000
_cell.length_c   1.000
_cell.angle_alpha   90.00
_cell.angle_beta   90.00
_cell.angle_gamma   90.00
#
_symmetry.space_group_name_H-M   'P 1'
#
loop_
_entity.id
_entity.type
_entity.pdbx_description
1 polymer ?
#
loop_
_entity_poly.entity_id
_entity_poly.type
_entity_poly.pdbx_seq_one_letter_code
_entity_poly.pdbx_strand_id
1 'polypeptide(L)'
;MGGVNINEDIVIDKSIHKYINSHSAVLKRYMADIGKAWPVLIVCGGILPLFLSVIWLLMIRHFVAAMPWITVVFFDLLIVSVTMFYYLKVGWIGNDAITPIIGEHDPYIHIYGRVAAKVIGEVQALIVFPIIPYGILAV
;
A
#
# COMPACT_ATOMS: atom_id res chain seq x y z
N MET A 1 90.22 -16.44 -3.56
CA MET A 1 89.29 -16.37 -4.71
C MET A 1 88.12 -17.31 -4.46
N GLY A 2 86.94 -16.79 -4.16
CA GLY A 2 85.73 -17.58 -3.96
C GLY A 2 84.52 -16.76 -4.40
N GLY A 3 84.43 -16.53 -5.71
CA GLY A 3 83.30 -15.82 -6.30
C GLY A 3 82.10 -16.76 -6.39
N VAL A 4 81.06 -16.48 -5.59
CA VAL A 4 79.77 -17.15 -5.75
C VAL A 4 79.06 -16.49 -6.93
N ASN A 5 78.86 -17.24 -8.01
CA ASN A 5 78.05 -16.83 -9.14
C ASN A 5 76.57 -16.99 -8.72
N ILE A 6 75.96 -15.89 -8.27
CA ILE A 6 74.57 -15.88 -7.84
C ILE A 6 73.73 -15.83 -9.11
N ASN A 7 73.07 -16.94 -9.44
CA ASN A 7 72.19 -17.03 -10.59
C ASN A 7 71.04 -16.03 -10.42
N GLU A 8 71.10 -14.88 -11.07
CA GLU A 8 70.23 -13.73 -10.79
C GLU A 8 68.74 -14.08 -10.90
N ASP A 9 68.38 -15.00 -11.80
CA ASP A 9 67.02 -15.55 -11.92
C ASP A 9 66.50 -16.20 -10.63
N ILE A 10 67.35 -16.85 -9.83
CA ILE A 10 66.92 -17.49 -8.57
C ILE A 10 66.62 -16.46 -7.48
N VAL A 11 67.32 -15.32 -7.53
CA VAL A 11 67.15 -14.22 -6.57
C VAL A 11 65.91 -13.40 -6.96
N ILE A 12 65.71 -13.20 -8.27
CA ILE A 12 64.55 -12.53 -8.85
C ILE A 12 63.27 -13.35 -8.59
N ASP A 13 63.27 -14.67 -8.85
CA ASP A 13 62.09 -15.52 -8.61
C ASP A 13 61.72 -15.56 -7.11
N LYS A 14 62.70 -15.72 -6.23
CA LYS A 14 62.48 -15.74 -4.77
C LYS A 14 61.98 -14.39 -4.22
N SER A 15 62.44 -13.28 -4.80
CA SER A 15 61.97 -11.95 -4.41
C SER A 15 60.57 -11.66 -4.95
N ILE A 16 60.24 -12.10 -6.16
CA ILE A 16 58.87 -12.05 -6.72
C ILE A 16 57.92 -12.91 -5.90
N HIS A 17 58.28 -14.15 -5.58
CA HIS A 17 57.47 -15.00 -4.70
C HIS A 17 57.25 -14.38 -3.32
N LYS A 18 58.29 -13.77 -2.74
CA LYS A 18 58.19 -13.11 -1.43
C LYS A 18 57.32 -11.84 -1.47
N TYR A 19 57.42 -11.06 -2.55
CA TYR A 19 56.62 -9.86 -2.76
C TYR A 19 55.15 -10.19 -3.04
N ILE A 20 54.88 -11.19 -3.87
CA ILE A 20 53.53 -11.68 -4.14
C ILE A 20 52.91 -12.24 -2.86
N ASN A 21 53.66 -13.00 -2.08
CA ASN A 21 53.12 -13.62 -0.86
C ASN A 21 52.88 -12.57 0.25
N SER A 22 53.70 -11.52 0.35
CA SER A 22 53.48 -10.43 1.30
C SER A 22 52.24 -9.61 0.95
N HIS A 23 52.01 -9.29 -0.33
CA HIS A 23 50.80 -8.61 -0.78
C HIS A 23 49.55 -9.50 -0.68
N SER A 24 49.70 -10.79 -1.04
CA SER A 24 48.62 -11.77 -0.95
C SER A 24 48.21 -12.04 0.49
N ALA A 25 49.10 -11.90 1.47
CA ALA A 25 48.77 -12.04 2.88
C ALA A 25 47.78 -10.97 3.36
N VAL A 26 47.89 -9.74 2.85
CA VAL A 26 46.95 -8.65 3.19
C VAL A 26 45.57 -8.92 2.57
N LEU A 27 45.53 -9.32 1.30
CA LEU A 27 44.29 -9.69 0.60
C LEU A 27 43.60 -10.91 1.23
N LYS A 28 44.35 -11.94 1.61
CA LYS A 28 43.82 -13.11 2.31
C LYS A 28 43.17 -12.72 3.65
N ARG A 29 43.73 -11.74 4.35
CA ARG A 29 43.20 -11.24 5.62
C ARG A 29 41.88 -10.48 5.41
N TYR A 30 41.80 -9.63 4.39
CA TYR A 30 40.55 -8.95 4.01
C TYR A 30 39.47 -9.93 3.53
N MET A 31 39.82 -10.91 2.70
CA MET A 31 38.89 -11.95 2.26
C MET A 31 38.39 -12.80 3.45
N ALA A 32 39.23 -13.08 4.44
CA ALA A 32 38.84 -13.79 5.65
C ALA A 32 37.87 -12.97 6.51
N ASP A 33 38.11 -11.67 6.68
CA ASP A 33 37.20 -10.77 7.40
C ASP A 33 35.86 -10.61 6.69
N ILE A 34 35.85 -10.48 5.35
CA ILE A 34 34.62 -10.46 4.54
C ILE A 34 33.86 -11.78 4.67
N GLY A 35 34.56 -12.91 4.65
CA GLY A 35 33.96 -14.23 4.83
C GLY A 35 33.31 -14.42 6.21
N LYS A 36 33.89 -13.81 7.26
CA LYS A 36 33.29 -13.81 8.61
C LYS A 36 32.13 -12.80 8.75
N ALA A 37 32.18 -11.67 8.05
CA ALA A 37 31.18 -10.60 8.13
C ALA A 37 30.02 -10.74 7.12
N TRP A 38 30.10 -11.68 6.18
CA TRP A 38 29.09 -11.93 5.14
C TRP A 38 27.63 -11.98 5.64
N PRO A 39 27.27 -12.72 6.71
CA PRO A 39 25.89 -12.75 7.18
C PRO A 39 25.39 -11.38 7.66
N VAL A 40 26.26 -10.57 8.28
CA VAL A 40 25.91 -9.21 8.73
C VAL A 40 25.71 -8.28 7.54
N LEU A 41 26.54 -8.40 6.50
CA LEU A 41 26.39 -7.63 5.26
C LEU A 41 25.09 -7.94 4.53
N ILE A 42 24.71 -9.22 4.44
CA ILE A 42 23.42 -9.61 3.83
C ILE A 42 22.23 -9.10 4.65
N VAL A 43 22.30 -9.23 5.98
CA VAL A 43 21.18 -8.82 6.85
C VAL A 43 21.03 -7.29 6.85
N CYS A 44 22.11 -6.55 7.12
CA CYS A 44 22.04 -5.09 7.27
C CYS A 44 22.00 -4.34 5.94
N GLY A 45 22.64 -4.86 4.89
CA GLY A 45 22.71 -4.22 3.57
C GLY A 45 21.64 -4.69 2.59
N GLY A 46 21.12 -5.91 2.74
CA GLY A 46 20.16 -6.51 1.82
C GLY A 46 18.76 -6.66 2.44
N ILE A 47 18.61 -7.64 3.35
CA ILE A 47 17.28 -8.11 3.76
C ILE A 47 16.49 -7.05 4.52
N LEU A 48 17.15 -6.35 5.45
CA LEU A 48 16.50 -5.39 6.35
C LEU A 48 16.00 -4.13 5.61
N PRO A 49 16.79 -3.46 4.76
CA PRO A 49 16.30 -2.29 4.01
C PRO A 49 15.22 -2.65 2.99
N LEU A 50 15.29 -3.84 2.37
CA LEU A 50 14.26 -4.30 1.44
C LEU A 50 12.93 -4.56 2.15
N PHE A 51 12.97 -5.19 3.32
CA PHE A 51 11.76 -5.44 4.10
C PHE A 51 11.09 -4.15 4.56
N LEU A 52 11.89 -3.18 5.02
CA LEU A 52 11.39 -1.86 5.42
C LEU A 52 10.79 -1.09 4.23
N SER A 53 11.40 -1.20 3.05
CA SER A 53 10.90 -0.57 1.81
C SER A 53 9.56 -1.17 1.36
N VAL A 54 9.39 -2.49 1.40
CA VAL A 54 8.13 -3.16 1.04
C VAL A 54 7.00 -2.77 2.00
N ILE A 55 7.27 -2.79 3.32
CA ILE A 55 6.29 -2.36 4.33
C ILE A 55 5.87 -0.91 4.09
N TRP A 56 6.84 -0.03 3.81
CA TRP A 56 6.57 1.37 3.53
C TRP A 56 5.67 1.57 2.31
N LEU A 57 5.96 0.87 1.21
CA LEU A 57 5.14 0.93 -0.01
C LEU A 57 3.73 0.38 0.21
N LEU A 58 3.59 -0.70 0.97
CA LEU A 58 2.27 -1.24 1.35
C LEU A 58 1.47 -0.26 2.20
N MET A 59 2.14 0.41 3.13
CA MET A 59 1.53 1.40 4.00
C MET A 59 1.00 2.59 3.16
N ILE A 60 1.79 3.14 2.24
CA ILE A 60 1.33 4.19 1.31
C ILE A 60 0.15 3.71 0.45
N ARG A 61 0.21 2.48 -0.07
CA ARG A 61 -0.89 1.92 -0.89
C ARG A 61 -2.20 1.88 -0.12
N HIS A 62 -2.17 1.49 1.15
CA HIS A 62 -3.36 1.42 2.00
C HIS A 62 -3.91 2.83 2.33
N PHE A 63 -3.05 3.79 2.66
CA PHE A 63 -3.48 5.16 2.99
C PHE A 63 -4.04 5.91 1.77
N VAL A 64 -3.42 5.76 0.59
CA VAL A 64 -3.93 6.35 -0.67
C VAL A 64 -5.22 5.67 -1.11
N ALA A 65 -5.35 4.36 -0.92
CA ALA A 65 -6.58 3.65 -1.24
C ALA A 65 -7.72 4.04 -0.29
N ALA A 66 -7.49 4.35 0.99
CA ALA A 66 -8.58 4.66 1.92
C ALA A 66 -9.14 6.09 1.80
N MET A 67 -8.33 7.07 1.41
CA MET A 67 -8.72 8.49 1.39
C MET A 67 -9.94 8.79 0.47
N PRO A 68 -10.01 8.31 -0.78
CA PRO A 68 -11.17 8.52 -1.66
C PRO A 68 -12.46 7.91 -1.10
N TRP A 69 -12.35 6.82 -0.34
CA TRP A 69 -13.49 6.02 0.11
C TRP A 69 -14.25 6.71 1.20
N ILE A 70 -13.51 7.26 2.16
CA ILE A 70 -14.08 8.11 3.19
C ILE A 70 -14.84 9.27 2.55
N THR A 71 -14.30 9.87 1.48
CA THR A 71 -14.94 11.00 0.81
C THR A 71 -16.19 10.61 0.04
N VAL A 72 -16.17 9.48 -0.70
CA VAL A 72 -17.33 9.00 -1.45
C VAL A 72 -18.50 8.70 -0.50
N VAL A 73 -18.24 7.95 0.57
CA VAL A 73 -19.28 7.62 1.57
C VAL A 73 -19.84 8.88 2.23
N PHE A 74 -18.97 9.83 2.59
CA PHE A 74 -19.41 11.09 3.20
C PHE A 74 -20.26 11.93 2.25
N PHE A 75 -19.84 12.08 0.99
CA PHE A 75 -20.59 12.85 -0.01
C PHE A 75 -21.93 12.19 -0.35
N ASP A 76 -21.98 10.86 -0.45
CA ASP A 76 -23.23 10.14 -0.74
C ASP A 76 -24.26 10.33 0.38
N LEU A 77 -23.84 10.14 1.63
CA LEU A 77 -24.70 10.38 2.79
C LEU A 77 -25.18 11.83 2.87
N LEU A 78 -24.32 12.79 2.51
CA LEU A 78 -24.70 14.20 2.47
C LEU A 78 -25.80 14.43 1.42
N ILE A 79 -25.64 13.91 0.20
CA ILE A 79 -26.63 14.06 -0.89
C ILE A 79 -27.98 13.43 -0.50
N VAL A 80 -27.96 12.23 0.10
CA VAL A 80 -29.17 11.57 0.60
C VAL A 80 -29.82 12.42 1.70
N SER A 81 -29.03 12.92 2.65
CA SER A 81 -29.53 13.78 3.73
C SER A 81 -30.15 15.07 3.22
N VAL A 82 -29.53 15.72 2.23
CA VAL A 82 -30.04 16.96 1.62
C VAL A 82 -31.32 16.68 0.85
N THR A 83 -31.36 15.56 0.11
CA THR A 83 -32.55 15.14 -0.63
C THR A 83 -33.72 14.89 0.33
N MET A 84 -33.47 14.16 1.43
CA MET A 84 -34.48 13.93 2.48
C MET A 84 -34.93 15.25 3.12
N PHE A 85 -34.01 16.18 3.41
CA PHE A 85 -34.35 17.48 3.98
C PHE A 85 -35.26 18.31 3.06
N TYR A 86 -35.03 18.29 1.75
CA TYR A 86 -35.93 18.93 0.79
C TYR A 86 -37.31 18.26 0.72
N TYR A 87 -37.38 16.93 0.84
CA TYR A 87 -38.66 16.22 0.95
C TYR A 87 -39.46 16.61 2.20
N LEU A 88 -38.78 16.83 3.34
CA LEU A 88 -39.41 17.36 4.55
C LEU A 88 -39.91 18.80 4.32
N LYS A 89 -39.10 19.65 3.68
CA LYS A 89 -39.42 21.06 3.45
C LYS A 89 -40.57 21.29 2.47
N VAL A 90 -40.75 20.39 1.51
CA VAL A 90 -41.92 20.36 0.59
C VAL A 90 -43.20 19.92 1.29
N GLY A 91 -43.13 19.46 2.55
CA GLY A 91 -44.31 19.12 3.36
C GLY A 91 -44.99 17.81 2.94
N TRP A 92 -44.28 16.95 2.19
CA TRP A 92 -44.83 15.67 1.73
C TRP A 92 -44.81 14.59 2.83
N ILE A 93 -43.78 14.60 3.69
CA ILE A 93 -43.79 13.87 4.96
C ILE A 93 -44.26 14.85 6.04
N GLY A 94 -45.42 14.61 6.64
CA GLY A 94 -45.93 15.41 7.76
C GLY A 94 -47.18 16.25 7.49
N ASN A 95 -47.82 16.15 6.31
CA ASN A 95 -49.16 16.72 6.15
C ASN A 95 -50.27 15.79 6.64
N ASP A 96 -50.20 15.37 7.90
CA ASP A 96 -51.30 14.63 8.58
C ASP A 96 -52.51 15.52 8.87
N ALA A 97 -52.47 16.81 8.51
CA ALA A 97 -53.59 17.74 8.69
C ALA A 97 -54.59 17.73 7.51
N ILE A 98 -54.21 17.21 6.33
CA ILE A 98 -55.08 17.24 5.13
C ILE A 98 -55.38 15.82 4.58
N THR A 99 -54.59 14.80 4.95
CA THR A 99 -54.84 13.38 4.63
C THR A 99 -56.15 12.79 5.19
N PRO A 100 -56.75 13.28 6.30
CA PRO A 100 -58.08 12.79 6.70
C PRO A 100 -59.20 13.23 5.75
N ILE A 101 -58.96 14.27 4.93
CA ILE A 101 -59.95 14.90 4.05
C ILE A 101 -59.82 14.37 2.61
N ILE A 102 -58.61 13.96 2.21
CA ILE A 102 -58.33 13.22 0.98
C ILE A 102 -58.10 11.76 1.39
N GLY A 103 -59.17 10.96 1.41
CA GLY A 103 -59.10 9.53 1.75
C GLY A 103 -58.27 8.72 0.73
N GLU A 104 -58.03 7.45 1.10
CA GLU A 104 -57.25 6.31 0.52
C GLU A 104 -57.30 6.07 -1.02
N HIS A 105 -57.83 7.00 -1.80
CA HIS A 105 -58.01 6.98 -3.25
C HIS A 105 -57.06 7.94 -3.98
N ASP A 106 -55.95 8.31 -3.36
CA ASP A 106 -54.99 9.27 -3.87
C ASP A 106 -53.73 8.58 -4.46
N PRO A 107 -53.41 8.84 -5.74
CA PRO A 107 -52.33 8.16 -6.48
C PRO A 107 -50.92 8.44 -5.94
N TYR A 108 -50.78 9.36 -4.99
CA TYR A 108 -49.52 9.82 -4.43
C TYR A 108 -48.92 8.86 -3.40
N ILE A 109 -49.73 8.03 -2.73
CA ILE A 109 -49.22 7.06 -1.73
C ILE A 109 -48.30 6.01 -2.38
N HIS A 110 -48.65 5.57 -3.58
CA HIS A 110 -47.89 4.55 -4.31
C HIS A 110 -46.58 5.13 -4.88
N ILE A 111 -46.57 6.42 -5.24
CA ILE A 111 -45.37 7.10 -5.74
C ILE A 111 -44.35 7.22 -4.60
N TYR A 112 -44.79 7.52 -3.38
CA TYR A 112 -43.92 7.70 -2.23
C TYR A 112 -43.13 6.43 -1.89
N GLY A 113 -43.82 5.29 -1.76
CA GLY A 113 -43.19 4.00 -1.50
C GLY A 113 -42.22 3.58 -2.61
N ARG A 114 -42.53 3.90 -3.87
CA ARG A 114 -41.66 3.59 -5.02
C ARG A 114 -40.41 4.46 -5.05
N VAL A 115 -40.48 5.74 -4.67
CA VAL A 115 -39.32 6.64 -4.57
C VAL A 115 -38.43 6.25 -3.40
N ALA A 116 -38.99 5.98 -2.22
CA ALA A 116 -38.23 5.53 -1.06
C ALA A 116 -37.51 4.19 -1.33
N ALA A 117 -38.20 3.21 -1.91
CA ALA A 117 -37.58 1.94 -2.29
C ALA A 117 -36.49 2.12 -3.36
N LYS A 118 -36.68 3.05 -4.30
CA LYS A 118 -35.66 3.35 -5.33
C LYS A 118 -34.43 4.02 -4.74
N VAL A 119 -34.59 4.99 -3.82
CA VAL A 119 -33.47 5.64 -3.12
C VAL A 119 -32.72 4.63 -2.24
N ILE A 120 -33.42 3.74 -1.53
CA ILE A 120 -32.79 2.68 -0.73
C ILE A 120 -32.01 1.70 -1.62
N GLY A 121 -32.55 1.34 -2.79
CA GLY A 121 -31.87 0.48 -3.76
C GLY A 121 -30.63 1.13 -4.37
N GLU A 122 -30.70 2.42 -4.71
CA GLU A 122 -29.56 3.21 -5.19
C GLU A 122 -28.47 3.32 -4.12
N VAL A 123 -28.83 3.63 -2.87
CA VAL A 123 -27.88 3.72 -1.75
C VAL A 123 -27.21 2.38 -1.48
N GLN A 124 -27.96 1.27 -1.52
CA GLN A 124 -27.38 -0.09 -1.43
C GLN A 124 -26.40 -0.37 -2.57
N ALA A 125 -26.76 -0.03 -3.81
CA ALA A 125 -25.88 -0.20 -4.96
C ALA A 125 -24.62 0.68 -4.86
N LEU A 126 -24.75 1.89 -4.33
CA LEU A 126 -23.66 2.86 -4.18
C LEU A 126 -22.75 2.55 -2.99
N ILE A 127 -23.23 1.82 -1.98
CA ILE A 127 -22.38 1.23 -0.93
C ILE A 127 -21.65 -0.03 -1.44
N VAL A 128 -22.30 -0.87 -2.25
CA VAL A 128 -21.73 -2.13 -2.74
C VAL A 128 -20.74 -1.92 -3.90
N PHE A 129 -21.02 -1.00 -4.82
CA PHE A 129 -20.17 -0.66 -5.97
C PHE A 129 -18.72 -0.36 -5.57
N PRO A 130 -18.47 0.37 -4.47
CA PRO A 130 -17.14 0.56 -3.98
C PRO A 130 -16.67 -0.70 -3.18
N ILE A 131 -17.46 -1.39 -2.36
CA ILE A 131 -16.94 -2.56 -1.60
C ILE A 131 -16.31 -3.66 -2.50
N ILE A 132 -16.79 -3.84 -3.73
CA ILE A 132 -16.29 -4.81 -4.71
C ILE A 132 -14.80 -4.62 -5.08
N PRO A 133 -14.33 -3.45 -5.57
CA PRO A 133 -12.92 -3.22 -5.85
C PRO A 133 -12.05 -3.29 -4.59
N TYR A 134 -12.55 -2.99 -3.38
CA TYR A 134 -11.79 -3.18 -2.15
C TYR A 134 -11.52 -4.66 -1.86
N GLY A 135 -12.52 -5.53 -2.08
CA GLY A 135 -12.33 -6.99 -1.99
C GLY A 135 -11.37 -7.55 -3.04
N ILE A 136 -11.33 -6.93 -4.23
CA ILE A 136 -10.44 -7.33 -5.33
C ILE A 136 -9.00 -6.81 -5.14
N LEU A 137 -8.82 -5.60 -4.59
CA LEU A 137 -7.51 -4.99 -4.33
C LEU A 137 -6.86 -5.45 -3.02
N ALA A 138 -7.62 -6.09 -2.13
CA ALA A 138 -7.12 -6.73 -0.92
C ALA A 138 -6.42 -8.08 -1.18
N VAL A 139 -6.55 -8.63 -2.40
CA VAL A 139 -5.77 -9.77 -2.93
C VAL A 139 -4.59 -9.25 -3.76
#